data_AF-G1U2T9-F1
#
_entry.id   AF-G1U2T9-F1
#
_cell.length_a   1.000
_cell.length_b   1.000
_cell.length_c   1.000
_cell.angle_alpha   90.00
_cell.angle_beta   90.00
_cell.angle_gamma   90.00
#
_symmetry.space_group_name_H-M   'P 1'
#
loop_
_entity.id
_entity.type
_entity.pdbx_description
1 polymer ?
#
loop_
_entity_poly.entity_id
_entity_poly.type
_entity_poly.pdbx_seq_one_letter_code
_entity_poly.pdbx_strand_id
1 'polypeptide(L)'
;MAALKDQLIHNLLKEEHVPQNKITVVGVGAVGMACAISILMKDLVDELALVDVMEDKLKGEMMDLQHGSLFLRTPKIVSGKDYSVTANSKLVITTAGARHGMNVSGVSLKTAPRVRHRCR
;
A
#
# COMPACT_ATOMS: atom_id res chain seq x y z
N MET A 1 -13.23 -15.71 19.71
CA MET A 1 -13.85 -14.41 19.34
C MET A 1 -14.78 -14.49 18.12
N ALA A 2 -14.64 -15.46 17.21
CA ALA A 2 -15.55 -15.58 16.05
C ALA A 2 -17.01 -15.85 16.46
N ALA A 3 -17.25 -16.79 17.38
CA ALA A 3 -18.61 -17.18 17.79
C ALA A 3 -19.44 -16.07 18.44
N LEU A 4 -18.83 -15.12 19.16
CA LEU A 4 -19.54 -13.97 19.74
C LEU A 4 -19.94 -12.94 18.68
N LYS A 5 -19.15 -12.82 17.60
CA LYS A 5 -19.44 -11.90 16.50
C LYS A 5 -20.71 -12.32 15.76
N ASP A 6 -20.88 -13.62 15.57
CA ASP A 6 -22.06 -14.20 14.91
C ASP A 6 -23.31 -14.15 15.81
N GLN A 7 -23.13 -14.14 17.13
CA GLN A 7 -24.23 -13.95 18.08
C GLN A 7 -24.70 -12.48 18.17
N LEU A 8 -23.79 -11.52 17.99
CA LEU A 8 -24.11 -10.08 18.11
C LEU A 8 -24.49 -9.43 16.77
N ILE A 9 -23.95 -9.91 15.65
CA ILE A 9 -24.07 -9.27 14.34
C ILE A 9 -24.70 -10.28 13.38
N HIS A 10 -25.97 -10.05 13.03
CA HIS A 10 -26.64 -10.83 12.00
C HIS A 10 -26.23 -10.31 10.61
N ASN A 11 -25.29 -11.00 9.96
CA ASN A 11 -24.86 -10.66 8.59
C ASN A 11 -26.00 -10.86 7.59
N LEU A 12 -26.57 -9.76 7.10
CA LEU A 12 -27.69 -9.76 6.15
C LEU A 12 -27.25 -10.09 4.71
N LEU A 13 -25.99 -9.80 4.36
CA LEU A 13 -25.37 -10.12 3.08
C LEU A 13 -23.89 -10.48 3.31
N LYS A 14 -23.35 -11.42 2.53
CA LYS A 14 -21.89 -11.63 2.47
C LYS A 14 -21.28 -10.49 1.67
N GLU A 15 -20.59 -9.58 2.34
CA GLU A 15 -19.89 -8.50 1.63
C GLU A 15 -18.60 -9.02 0.98
N GLU A 16 -18.63 -9.26 -0.34
CA GLU A 16 -17.41 -9.14 -1.14
C GLU A 16 -17.11 -7.65 -1.32
N HIS A 17 -16.28 -7.11 -0.42
CA HIS A 17 -15.86 -5.72 -0.49
C HIS A 17 -14.81 -5.56 -1.59
N VAL A 18 -15.25 -5.22 -2.81
CA VAL A 18 -14.36 -4.80 -3.90
C VAL A 18 -13.97 -3.34 -3.65
N PRO A 19 -12.69 -3.03 -3.41
CA PRO A 19 -12.28 -1.67 -3.08
C PRO A 19 -12.53 -0.76 -4.29
N GLN A 20 -13.30 0.31 -4.08
CA GLN A 20 -13.60 1.30 -5.11
C GLN A 20 -12.34 2.12 -5.41
N ASN A 21 -11.68 2.70 -4.40
CA ASN A 21 -10.49 3.51 -4.58
C ASN A 21 -9.26 2.87 -3.94
N LYS A 22 -8.68 1.90 -4.66
CA LYS A 22 -7.43 1.25 -4.27
C LYS A 22 -6.22 1.92 -4.90
N ILE A 23 -5.22 2.25 -4.08
CA ILE A 23 -3.91 2.75 -4.54
C ILE A 23 -2.81 1.82 -4.05
N THR A 24 -1.84 1.55 -4.92
CA THR A 24 -0.64 0.79 -4.59
C THR A 24 0.58 1.69 -4.56
N VAL A 25 1.43 1.52 -3.55
CA VAL A 25 2.77 2.10 -3.49
C VAL A 25 3.81 0.98 -3.56
N VAL A 26 4.68 1.03 -4.57
CA VAL A 26 5.77 0.07 -4.78
C VAL A 26 7.07 0.70 -4.29
N GLY A 27 7.57 0.22 -3.16
CA GLY A 27 8.80 0.62 -2.47
C GLY A 27 8.52 1.46 -1.23
N VAL A 28 8.63 0.88 -0.04
CA VAL A 28 8.49 1.54 1.28
C VAL A 28 9.76 2.27 1.71
N GLY A 29 10.39 2.97 0.77
CA GLY A 29 11.47 3.92 1.06
C GLY A 29 10.94 5.20 1.71
N ALA A 30 11.84 6.15 2.02
CA ALA A 30 11.44 7.46 2.56
C ALA A 30 10.42 8.19 1.66
N VAL A 31 10.60 8.12 0.33
CA VAL A 31 9.67 8.73 -0.64
C VAL A 31 8.34 7.97 -0.69
N GLY A 32 8.38 6.64 -0.72
CA GLY A 32 7.16 5.82 -0.77
C GLY A 32 6.28 6.01 0.46
N MET A 33 6.89 6.02 1.66
CA MET A 33 6.17 6.25 2.90
C MET A 33 5.63 7.69 3.01
N ALA A 34 6.39 8.70 2.57
CA ALA A 34 5.89 10.07 2.52
C ALA A 34 4.67 10.19 1.59
N CYS A 35 4.69 9.52 0.43
CA CYS A 35 3.55 9.45 -0.48
C CYS A 35 2.36 8.71 0.16
N ALA A 36 2.60 7.54 0.77
CA ALA A 36 1.56 6.75 1.44
C ALA A 36 0.85 7.57 2.53
N ILE A 37 1.61 8.20 3.43
CA ILE A 37 1.07 9.02 4.51
C ILE A 37 0.31 10.23 3.95
N SER A 38 0.83 10.91 2.93
CA SER A 38 0.15 12.05 2.31
C SER A 38 -1.19 11.68 1.67
N ILE A 39 -1.28 10.47 1.11
CA ILE A 39 -2.51 9.95 0.51
C ILE A 39 -3.53 9.60 1.61
N LEU A 40 -3.06 8.96 2.68
CA LEU A 40 -3.88 8.61 3.85
C LEU A 40 -4.42 9.86 4.55
N MET A 41 -3.59 10.89 4.76
CA MET A 41 -4.00 12.14 5.38
C MET A 41 -5.00 12.96 4.55
N LYS A 42 -5.06 12.73 3.24
CA LYS A 42 -6.01 13.40 2.33
C LYS A 42 -7.30 12.62 2.12
N ASP A 43 -7.48 11.48 2.79
CA ASP A 43 -8.64 10.60 2.66
C ASP A 43 -8.97 10.22 1.20
N LEU A 44 -7.94 10.02 0.37
CA LEU A 44 -8.12 9.76 -1.08
C LEU A 44 -8.41 8.29 -1.41
N VAL A 45 -8.28 7.38 -0.44
CA VAL A 45 -8.24 5.93 -0.67
C VAL A 45 -9.02 5.15 0.36
N ASP A 46 -9.69 4.10 -0.13
CA ASP A 46 -10.38 3.10 0.69
C ASP A 46 -9.44 1.93 1.03
N GLU A 47 -8.58 1.56 0.09
CA GLU A 47 -7.59 0.50 0.27
C GLU A 47 -6.20 0.97 -0.18
N LEU A 48 -5.22 0.85 0.71
CA LEU A 48 -3.82 1.12 0.42
C LEU A 48 -3.04 -0.20 0.38
N ALA A 49 -2.35 -0.45 -0.73
CA ALA A 49 -1.47 -1.61 -0.89
C ALA A 49 0.00 -1.19 -0.91
N LEU A 50 0.82 -1.79 -0.06
CA LEU A 50 2.27 -1.59 -0.03
C LEU A 50 2.99 -2.83 -0.57
N VAL A 51 3.94 -2.60 -1.48
CA VAL A 51 4.79 -3.67 -2.03
C VAL A 51 6.24 -3.28 -1.90
N ASP A 52 7.05 -4.18 -1.34
CA ASP A 52 8.50 -4.03 -1.27
C ASP A 52 9.17 -5.40 -1.28
N VAL A 53 10.46 -5.44 -1.64
CA VAL A 53 11.31 -6.61 -1.57
C VAL A 53 11.79 -6.90 -0.14
N MET A 54 11.85 -5.87 0.71
CA MET A 54 12.28 -5.95 2.11
C MET A 54 11.09 -6.26 3.04
N GLU A 55 10.83 -7.54 3.29
CA GLU A 55 9.65 -8.00 4.07
C GLU A 55 9.61 -7.47 5.50
N ASP A 56 10.75 -7.46 6.21
CA ASP A 56 10.81 -6.97 7.60
C ASP A 56 10.44 -5.49 7.69
N LYS A 57 10.96 -4.69 6.76
CA LYS A 57 10.65 -3.26 6.69
C LYS A 57 9.19 -3.05 6.30
N LEU A 58 8.72 -3.77 5.30
CA LEU A 58 7.34 -3.69 4.82
C LEU A 58 6.34 -3.98 5.94
N LYS A 59 6.58 -5.02 6.74
CA LYS A 59 5.72 -5.39 7.87
C LYS A 59 5.74 -4.34 8.97
N GLY A 60 6.91 -3.79 9.29
CA GLY A 60 7.04 -2.71 10.28
C GLY A 60 6.28 -1.44 9.89
N GLU A 61 6.47 -0.98 8.65
CA GLU A 61 5.79 0.21 8.12
C GLU A 61 4.27 0.00 8.00
N MET A 62 3.83 -1.21 7.60
CA MET A 62 2.40 -1.55 7.59
C MET A 62 1.80 -1.49 9.00
N MET A 63 2.47 -2.05 10.01
CA MET A 63 1.98 -2.03 11.38
C MET A 63 1.89 -0.60 11.93
N ASP A 64 2.86 0.26 11.59
CA ASP A 64 2.84 1.66 12.00
C ASP A 64 1.62 2.40 11.42
N LEU A 65 1.34 2.23 10.14
CA LEU A 65 0.16 2.80 9.51
C LEU A 65 -1.15 2.21 10.05
N GLN A 66 -1.17 0.91 10.39
CA GLN A 66 -2.34 0.27 11.00
C GLN A 66 -2.59 0.78 12.42
N HIS A 67 -1.56 1.04 13.22
CA HIS A 67 -1.74 1.70 14.51
C HIS A 67 -2.24 3.14 14.35
N GLY A 68 -1.82 3.82 13.28
CA GLY A 68 -2.33 5.11 12.87
C GLY A 68 -3.77 5.08 12.33
N SER A 69 -4.37 3.92 12.09
CA SER A 69 -5.71 3.81 11.48
C SER A 69 -6.82 4.41 12.34
N LEU A 70 -6.59 4.62 13.64
CA LEU A 70 -7.51 5.35 14.53
C LEU A 70 -7.69 6.82 14.10
N PHE A 71 -6.68 7.41 13.47
CA PHE A 71 -6.68 8.80 13.02
C PHE A 71 -6.99 8.95 11.53
N LEU A 72 -6.99 7.84 10.79
CA LEU A 72 -7.18 7.81 9.35
C LEU A 72 -8.57 7.27 9.04
N ARG A 73 -9.21 7.79 7.98
CA ARG A 73 -10.50 7.24 7.52
C ARG A 73 -10.35 6.07 6.57
N THR A 74 -9.12 5.72 6.19
CA THR A 74 -8.84 4.60 5.29
C THR A 74 -9.02 3.25 6.01
N PRO A 75 -9.99 2.42 5.59
CA PRO A 75 -10.36 1.21 6.33
C PRO A 75 -9.39 0.04 6.16
N LYS A 76 -8.57 0.00 5.09
CA LYS A 76 -7.81 -1.20 4.78
C LYS A 76 -6.41 -0.92 4.24
N ILE A 77 -5.41 -1.37 4.98
CA ILE A 77 -3.99 -1.29 4.61
C ILE A 77 -3.49 -2.72 4.46
N VAL A 78 -3.09 -3.08 3.25
CA VAL A 78 -2.54 -4.39 2.89
C VAL A 78 -1.08 -4.23 2.50
N SER A 79 -0.25 -5.20 2.86
CA SER A 79 1.13 -5.26 2.39
C SER A 79 1.48 -6.68 1.95
N GLY A 80 2.37 -6.77 0.97
CA GLY A 80 2.88 -8.04 0.50
C GLY A 80 4.05 -7.87 -0.44
N LYS A 81 4.93 -8.86 -0.48
CA LYS A 81 6.00 -8.93 -1.48
C LYS A 81 5.46 -9.28 -2.86
N ASP A 82 4.44 -10.13 -2.88
CA ASP A 82 3.79 -10.55 -4.12
C ASP A 82 2.89 -9.44 -4.66
N TYR A 83 3.04 -9.15 -5.95
CA TYR A 83 2.19 -8.18 -6.65
C TYR A 83 0.72 -8.60 -6.71
N SER A 84 0.35 -9.80 -6.28
CA SER A 84 -1.04 -10.22 -6.13
C SER A 84 -1.84 -9.27 -5.21
N VAL A 85 -1.18 -8.63 -4.24
CA VAL A 85 -1.84 -7.65 -3.37
C VAL A 85 -2.23 -6.36 -4.10
N THR A 86 -1.71 -6.12 -5.30
CA THR A 86 -1.97 -4.91 -6.11
C THR A 86 -3.09 -5.09 -7.13
N ALA A 87 -3.80 -6.23 -7.09
CA ALA A 87 -4.97 -6.45 -7.91
C ALA A 87 -6.05 -5.40 -7.64
N ASN A 88 -6.76 -4.95 -8.69
CA ASN A 88 -7.80 -3.92 -8.66
C ASN A 88 -7.35 -2.51 -8.23
N SER A 89 -6.06 -2.19 -8.31
CA SER A 89 -5.57 -0.83 -8.03
C SER A 89 -5.89 0.14 -9.16
N LYS A 90 -6.50 1.29 -8.83
CA LYS A 90 -6.77 2.40 -9.77
C LYS A 90 -5.51 3.21 -10.08
N LEU A 91 -4.62 3.34 -9.10
CA LEU A 91 -3.35 4.04 -9.23
C LEU A 91 -2.22 3.21 -8.62
N VAL A 92 -1.09 3.15 -9.32
CA VAL A 92 0.13 2.50 -8.83
C VAL A 92 1.27 3.52 -8.86
N ILE A 93 1.81 3.82 -7.68
CA ILE A 93 2.92 4.75 -7.48
C ILE A 93 4.18 3.92 -7.30
N THR A 94 5.14 4.07 -8.22
CA THR A 94 6.41 3.33 -8.15
C THR A 94 7.51 4.26 -7.63
N THR A 95 7.95 4.00 -6.40
CA THR A 95 9.06 4.71 -5.74
C THR A 95 10.31 3.83 -5.58
N ALA A 96 10.25 2.59 -6.06
CA ALA A 96 11.40 1.69 -6.13
C ALA A 96 12.45 2.21 -7.13
N GLY A 97 13.64 2.52 -6.63
CA GLY A 97 14.76 2.99 -7.44
C GLY A 97 15.97 3.38 -6.60
N ALA A 98 17.16 3.41 -7.23
CA ALA A 98 18.38 3.80 -6.55
C ALA A 98 18.35 5.30 -6.19
N ARG A 99 18.61 5.62 -4.93
CA ARG A 99 18.78 7.01 -4.45
C ARG A 99 20.07 7.57 -5.08
N HIS A 100 19.98 8.72 -5.73
CA HIS A 100 21.16 9.41 -6.24
C HIS A 100 22.03 9.86 -5.04
N GLY A 101 23.28 9.40 -4.98
CA GLY A 101 24.27 9.93 -4.05
C GLY A 101 24.63 11.37 -4.45
N MET A 102 24.91 12.22 -3.47
CA MET A 102 25.20 13.66 -3.63
C MET A 102 26.43 14.01 -4.51
N ASN A 103 27.04 13.05 -5.20
CA ASN A 103 28.26 13.21 -5.99
C ASN A 103 28.17 12.75 -7.45
N VAL A 104 26.96 12.49 -8.00
CA VAL A 104 26.82 12.11 -9.42
C VAL A 104 26.06 13.18 -10.22
N SER A 105 26.79 13.89 -11.08
CA SER A 105 26.34 14.95 -11.99
C SER A 105 25.77 14.42 -13.33
N GLY A 106 24.98 13.35 -13.28
CA GLY A 106 24.35 12.80 -14.48
C GLY A 106 23.09 12.02 -14.13
N VAL A 107 22.02 12.23 -14.90
CA VAL A 107 20.74 11.53 -14.79
C VAL A 107 20.97 10.05 -15.10
N SER A 108 21.40 9.27 -14.10
CA SER A 108 21.36 7.82 -14.18
C SER A 108 19.98 7.39 -13.69
N LEU A 109 19.00 7.50 -14.60
CA LEU A 109 17.81 6.65 -14.57
C LEU A 109 18.29 5.21 -14.68
N LYS A 110 18.78 4.63 -13.56
CA LYS A 110 18.64 3.20 -13.31
C LYS A 110 17.14 2.99 -13.12
N THR A 111 16.40 3.05 -14.22
CA THR A 111 15.02 2.64 -14.30
C THR A 111 15.00 1.23 -13.74
N ALA A 112 14.48 1.09 -12.52
CA ALA A 112 14.06 -0.20 -12.00
C ALA A 112 13.28 -0.89 -13.13
N PRO A 113 13.54 -2.18 -13.39
CA PRO A 113 13.06 -2.87 -14.58
C PRO A 113 11.60 -2.50 -14.79
N ARG A 114 11.36 -1.79 -15.89
CA ARG A 114 10.10 -1.26 -16.39
C ARG A 114 8.97 -2.13 -15.83
N VAL A 115 8.29 -1.67 -14.77
CA VAL A 115 7.20 -2.43 -14.13
C VAL A 115 6.06 -2.49 -15.14
N ARG A 116 6.17 -3.45 -16.06
CA ARG A 116 5.23 -3.72 -17.14
C ARG A 116 4.26 -4.80 -16.68
N HIS A 117 3.94 -4.83 -15.38
CA HIS A 117 2.86 -5.62 -14.85
C HIS A 117 1.62 -4.75 -14.82
N ARG A 118 0.80 -4.90 -15.86
CA ARG A 118 -0.55 -4.37 -15.89
C ARG A 118 -1.29 -5.10 -14.77
N CYS A 119 -1.52 -4.41 -13.66
CA CYS A 119 -2.45 -4.85 -12.61
C CYS A 119 -3.80 -5.05 -13.32
N ARG A 120 -4.18 -6.30 -13.56
CA ARG A 120 -5.52 -6.70 -13.98
C ARG A 120 -6.11 -7.48 -12.83
#